data_AF-A0A3D1RFT7-F1
#
_entry.id   AF-A0A3D1RFT7-F1
#
_cell.length_a   1.000
_cell.length_b   1.000
_cell.length_c   1.000
_cell.angle_alpha   90.00
_cell.angle_beta   90.00
_cell.angle_gamma   90.00
#
_symmetry.space_group_name_H-M   'P 1'
#
loop_
_entity.id
_entity.type
_entity.pdbx_description
1 polymer ?
#
loop_
_entity_poly.entity_id
_entity_poly.type
_entity_poly.pdbx_seq_one_letter_code
_entity_poly.pdbx_strand_id
1 'polypeptide(L)'
;MNRNKPKYGDELKLRLPSGREVDTTIEYISEAGEDRIIVFKIDKAVQELIGYRKISLDAIWWSETGKKVPNTAIEYEEKNGEQIPYVIKTVAGYTNKVNIKILKQNEKYAIVDNYKSDELKKLGYTAEEIEDRKTIGLYDEILKNAK
;
A
#
# COMPACT_ATOMS: atom_id res chain seq x y z
N MET A 1 0.83 9.22 8.63
CA MET A 1 1.27 7.80 8.44
C MET A 1 2.50 7.58 9.32
N ASN A 2 2.33 6.93 10.48
CA ASN A 2 3.42 6.77 11.45
C ASN A 2 4.47 5.82 10.86
N ARG A 3 5.64 6.34 10.48
CA ARG A 3 6.74 5.52 9.98
C ARG A 3 7.48 4.95 11.19
N ASN A 4 7.54 3.62 11.30
CA ASN A 4 8.50 3.00 12.20
C ASN A 4 9.91 3.43 11.79
N LYS A 5 10.76 3.77 12.76
CA LYS A 5 12.16 4.11 12.47
C LYS A 5 12.86 2.89 11.85
N PRO A 6 13.66 3.08 10.78
CA PRO A 6 14.49 2.01 10.24
C PRO A 6 15.32 1.32 11.33
N LYS A 7 15.44 -0.01 11.25
CA LYS A 7 16.22 -0.85 12.16
C LYS A 7 17.13 -1.81 11.40
N TYR A 8 18.14 -2.35 12.09
CA TYR A 8 18.98 -3.42 11.57
C TYR A 8 18.13 -4.60 11.09
N GLY A 9 18.49 -5.17 9.94
CA GLY A 9 17.80 -6.30 9.32
C GLY A 9 16.54 -5.93 8.53
N ASP A 10 16.12 -4.66 8.49
CA ASP A 10 15.01 -4.25 7.62
C ASP A 10 15.37 -4.49 6.15
N GLU A 11 14.45 -5.10 5.42
CA GLU A 11 14.52 -5.31 3.98
C GLU A 11 13.74 -4.20 3.26
N LEU A 12 14.33 -3.67 2.19
CA LEU A 12 13.72 -2.64 1.36
C LEU A 12 14.31 -2.69 -0.05
N LYS A 13 13.80 -1.83 -0.94
CA LYS A 13 14.41 -1.61 -2.26
C LYS A 13 15.12 -0.27 -2.33
N LEU A 14 16.22 -0.24 -3.05
CA LEU A 14 16.87 1.01 -3.48
C LEU A 14 16.63 1.20 -4.96
N ARG A 15 16.20 2.41 -5.33
CA ARG A 15 16.21 2.84 -6.73
C ARG A 15 17.50 3.57 -7.01
N LEU A 16 18.28 3.02 -7.93
CA LEU A 16 19.56 3.56 -8.37
C LEU A 16 19.34 4.71 -9.38
N PRO A 17 20.36 5.53 -9.67
CA PRO A 17 20.26 6.62 -10.65
C PRO A 17 19.79 6.17 -12.04
N SER A 18 20.10 4.94 -12.46
CA SER A 18 19.58 4.36 -13.70
C SER A 18 18.07 4.11 -13.71
N GLY A 19 17.39 4.23 -12.58
CA GLY A 19 16.00 3.83 -12.37
C GLY A 19 15.85 2.35 -12.00
N ARG A 20 16.93 1.57 -12.02
CA ARG A 20 16.91 0.16 -11.59
C ARG A 20 16.60 0.06 -10.09
N GLU A 21 15.68 -0.83 -9.74
CA GLU A 21 15.40 -1.18 -8.35
C GLU A 21 16.16 -2.45 -7.94
N VAL A 22 16.83 -2.41 -6.80
CA VAL A 22 17.55 -3.55 -6.22
C VAL A 22 17.09 -3.78 -4.78
N ASP A 23 16.92 -5.04 -4.41
CA ASP A 23 16.66 -5.42 -3.02
C ASP A 23 17.92 -5.19 -2.17
N THR A 24 17.71 -4.77 -0.92
CA THR A 24 18.79 -4.53 0.04
C THR A 24 18.33 -4.87 1.45
N THR A 25 19.30 -5.08 2.34
CA THR A 25 19.09 -5.15 3.79
C THR A 25 19.88 -4.05 4.48
N ILE A 26 19.37 -3.55 5.60
CA ILE A 26 20.12 -2.63 6.48
C ILE A 26 21.05 -3.44 7.38
N GLU A 27 22.36 -3.27 7.21
CA GLU A 27 23.37 -3.96 8.03
C GLU A 27 23.88 -3.11 9.19
N TYR A 28 23.64 -1.80 9.16
CA TYR A 28 24.08 -0.94 10.25
C TYR A 28 23.29 0.37 10.29
N ILE A 29 23.05 0.85 11.51
CA ILE A 29 22.49 2.17 11.78
C ILE A 29 23.30 2.78 12.91
N SER A 30 23.75 4.02 12.72
CA SER A 30 24.30 4.86 13.78
C SER A 30 23.60 6.21 13.80
N GLU A 31 23.32 6.68 15.00
CA GLU A 31 23.03 8.09 15.22
C GLU A 31 24.39 8.81 15.37
N ALA A 32 24.57 9.93 14.69
CA ALA A 32 25.80 10.71 14.65
C ALA A 32 25.46 12.19 14.92
N GLY A 33 25.03 12.48 16.15
CA GLY A 33 24.53 13.80 16.52
C GLY A 33 23.18 14.08 15.88
N GLU A 34 23.12 15.11 15.03
CA GLU A 34 21.93 15.44 14.23
C GLU A 34 21.80 14.57 12.97
N ASP A 35 22.89 13.91 12.57
CA ASP A 35 22.92 13.04 11.40
C ASP A 35 22.62 11.59 11.77
N ARG A 36 22.11 10.84 10.78
CA ARG A 36 21.90 9.40 10.89
C ARG A 36 22.58 8.69 9.73
N ILE A 37 23.44 7.73 10.06
CA ILE A 37 24.13 6.89 9.09
C ILE A 37 23.37 5.58 8.96
N ILE A 38 22.99 5.22 7.74
CA ILE A 38 22.36 3.93 7.41
C ILE A 38 23.24 3.25 6.37
N VAL A 39 23.65 2.02 6.65
CA VAL A 39 24.46 1.21 5.72
C VAL A 39 23.59 0.11 5.13
N PHE A 40 23.48 0.15 3.81
CA PHE A 40 22.75 -0.80 3.00
C PHE A 40 23.71 -1.83 2.40
N LYS A 41 23.37 -3.11 2.49
CA LYS A 41 24.10 -4.17 1.80
C LYS A 41 23.58 -4.35 0.39
N ILE A 42 24.46 -4.13 -0.59
CA ILE A 42 24.16 -4.25 -2.01
C ILE A 42 25.15 -5.21 -2.66
N ASP A 43 24.66 -6.25 -3.32
CA ASP A 43 25.42 -7.20 -4.11
C ASP A 43 25.05 -7.17 -5.61
N LYS A 44 24.01 -6.42 -5.98
CA LYS A 44 23.54 -6.20 -7.36
C LYS A 44 23.97 -4.83 -7.88
N ALA A 45 24.23 -4.74 -9.18
CA ALA A 45 24.57 -3.48 -9.87
C ALA A 45 25.78 -2.70 -9.28
N VAL A 46 26.73 -3.40 -8.64
CA VAL A 46 27.94 -2.80 -8.03
C VAL A 46 28.74 -1.95 -9.04
N GLN A 47 28.83 -2.38 -10.30
CA GLN A 47 29.54 -1.65 -11.36
C GLN A 47 28.96 -0.25 -11.62
N GLU A 48 27.65 -0.08 -11.45
CA GLU A 48 27.00 1.22 -11.56
C GLU A 48 27.40 2.13 -10.40
N LEU A 49 27.45 1.58 -9.18
CA LEU A 49 27.76 2.36 -7.97
C LEU A 49 29.22 2.81 -7.91
N ILE A 50 30.17 1.98 -8.31
CA ILE A 50 31.60 2.35 -8.28
C ILE A 50 31.95 3.49 -9.25
N GLY A 51 31.12 3.72 -10.27
CA GLY A 51 31.33 4.79 -11.26
C GLY A 51 31.10 6.19 -10.72
N TYR A 52 30.48 6.32 -9.53
CA TYR A 52 30.06 7.60 -8.98
C TYR A 52 30.73 7.88 -7.63
N ARG A 53 31.42 9.02 -7.54
CA ARG A 53 31.98 9.52 -6.26
C ARG A 53 30.90 9.96 -5.27
N LYS A 54 29.72 10.34 -5.76
CA LYS A 54 28.54 10.72 -5.00
C LYS A 54 27.29 10.23 -5.75
N ILE A 55 26.35 9.63 -5.02
CA ILE A 55 25.17 8.96 -5.60
C ILE A 55 23.93 9.46 -4.87
N SER A 56 22.89 9.79 -5.64
CA SER A 56 21.53 9.98 -5.13
C SER A 56 20.73 8.71 -5.40
N LEU A 57 20.02 8.23 -4.39
CA LEU A 57 19.19 7.03 -4.48
C LEU A 57 17.87 7.25 -3.75
N ASP A 58 16.84 6.52 -4.14
CA ASP A 58 15.57 6.49 -3.41
C ASP A 58 15.49 5.22 -2.56
N ALA A 59 15.16 5.36 -1.28
CA ALA A 59 14.82 4.24 -0.41
C ALA A 59 13.31 3.96 -0.47
N ILE A 60 12.94 2.81 -1.02
CA ILE A 60 11.56 2.36 -1.20
C ILE A 60 11.23 1.35 -0.10
N TRP A 61 10.64 1.86 0.99
CA TRP A 61 10.30 1.10 2.20
C TRP A 61 9.08 0.19 2.06
N TRP A 62 8.21 0.48 1.10
CA TRP A 62 7.04 -0.32 0.79
C TRP A 62 6.61 -0.01 -0.63
N SER A 63 6.00 -1.00 -1.28
CA SER A 63 5.38 -0.84 -2.60
C SER A 63 4.14 -1.71 -2.62
N GLU A 64 2.98 -1.11 -2.87
CA GLU A 64 1.71 -1.81 -2.98
C GLU A 64 1.08 -1.44 -4.32
N THR A 65 0.46 -2.42 -4.97
CA THR A 65 -0.25 -2.23 -6.23
C THR A 65 -1.74 -2.46 -6.01
N GLY A 66 -2.55 -1.50 -6.42
CA GLY A 66 -4.00 -1.56 -6.26
C GLY A 66 -4.68 -0.36 -6.89
N LYS A 67 -5.97 -0.17 -6.58
CA LYS A 67 -6.75 0.99 -7.01
C LYS A 67 -6.52 2.13 -6.03
N LYS A 68 -6.21 3.32 -6.54
CA LYS A 68 -6.05 4.52 -5.71
C LYS A 68 -7.41 5.15 -5.46
N VAL A 69 -7.79 5.25 -4.19
CA VAL A 69 -9.09 5.78 -3.75
C VAL A 69 -8.85 6.94 -2.77
N PRO A 70 -9.55 8.10 -2.88
CA PRO A 70 -9.52 9.15 -1.87
C PRO A 70 -10.03 8.63 -0.53
N ASN A 71 -9.35 8.97 0.57
CA ASN A 71 -9.79 8.51 1.90
C ASN A 71 -11.21 8.97 2.24
N THR A 72 -11.63 10.12 1.74
CA THR A 72 -12.97 10.67 1.94
C THR A 72 -14.08 9.91 1.21
N ALA A 73 -13.75 8.90 0.39
CA ALA A 73 -14.73 8.03 -0.25
C ALA A 73 -14.87 6.67 0.45
N ILE A 74 -14.05 6.41 1.47
CA ILE A 74 -14.02 5.15 2.21
C ILE A 74 -14.87 5.34 3.46
N GLU A 75 -15.91 4.53 3.56
CA GLU A 75 -16.77 4.41 4.73
C GLU A 75 -16.57 3.02 5.37
N TYR A 76 -17.12 2.81 6.55
CA TYR A 76 -16.97 1.55 7.28
C TYR A 76 -18.33 1.03 7.72
N GLU A 77 -18.49 -0.29 7.64
CA GLU A 77 -19.62 -1.00 8.25
C GLU A 77 -19.12 -1.98 9.30
N GLU A 78 -19.96 -2.25 10.31
CA GLU A 78 -19.64 -3.29 11.29
C GLU A 78 -20.21 -4.63 10.83
N LYS A 79 -19.37 -5.66 10.79
CA LYS A 79 -19.81 -7.04 10.60
C LYS A 79 -19.02 -7.96 11.51
N ASN A 80 -19.72 -8.73 12.35
CA ASN A 80 -19.12 -9.61 13.35
C ASN A 80 -18.10 -8.92 14.28
N GLY A 81 -18.35 -7.65 14.64
CA GLY A 81 -17.45 -6.87 15.47
C GLY A 81 -16.20 -6.34 14.75
N GLU A 82 -16.07 -6.56 13.44
CA GLU A 82 -15.01 -6.01 12.61
C GLU A 82 -15.52 -4.83 11.77
N GLN A 83 -14.69 -3.79 11.63
CA GLN A 83 -14.96 -2.64 10.77
C GLN A 83 -14.50 -2.96 9.34
N ILE A 84 -15.45 -3.15 8.43
CA ILE A 84 -15.19 -3.49 7.03
C ILE A 84 -15.23 -2.21 6.19
N PRO A 85 -14.12 -1.82 5.55
CA PRO A 85 -14.13 -0.67 4.67
C PRO A 85 -14.90 -0.96 3.39
N TYR A 86 -15.68 0.02 2.93
CA TYR A 86 -16.40 -0.02 1.67
C TYR A 86 -16.37 1.33 0.96
N VAL A 87 -16.70 1.31 -0.32
CA VAL A 87 -16.95 2.51 -1.13
C VAL A 87 -18.31 2.41 -1.81
N ILE A 88 -18.88 3.54 -2.18
CA ILE A 88 -20.08 3.60 -3.03
C ILE A 88 -19.66 3.93 -4.45
N LYS A 89 -19.91 3.01 -5.40
CA LYS A 89 -19.70 3.24 -6.82
C LYS A 89 -20.99 3.59 -7.53
N THR A 90 -20.90 4.40 -8.58
CA THR A 90 -22.04 4.76 -9.43
C THR A 90 -21.94 4.06 -10.78
N VAL A 91 -23.00 3.38 -11.20
CA VAL A 91 -23.09 2.72 -12.50
C VAL A 91 -24.45 3.06 -13.11
N ALA A 92 -24.45 3.74 -14.26
CA ALA A 92 -25.66 4.15 -14.97
C ALA A 92 -26.71 4.86 -14.09
N GLY A 93 -26.25 5.70 -13.15
CA GLY A 93 -27.10 6.43 -12.21
C GLY A 93 -27.50 5.67 -10.94
N TYR A 94 -27.19 4.38 -10.83
CA TYR A 94 -27.43 3.58 -9.63
C TYR A 94 -26.20 3.51 -8.75
N THR A 95 -26.38 3.55 -7.43
CA THR A 95 -25.31 3.38 -6.46
C THR A 95 -25.18 1.92 -6.04
N ASN A 96 -23.94 1.44 -5.93
CA ASN A 96 -23.63 0.10 -5.47
C ASN A 96 -22.58 0.18 -4.36
N LYS A 97 -22.83 -0.51 -3.24
CA LYS A 97 -21.86 -0.68 -2.18
C LYS A 97 -20.83 -1.75 -2.57
N VAL A 98 -19.55 -1.46 -2.37
CA VAL A 98 -18.43 -2.35 -2.71
C VAL A 98 -17.50 -2.44 -1.51
N ASN A 99 -17.37 -3.63 -0.94
CA ASN A 99 -16.43 -3.87 0.16
C ASN A 99 -15.01 -3.96 -0.40
N ILE A 100 -14.10 -3.21 0.21
CA ILE A 100 -12.72 -3.05 -0.27
C ILE A 100 -11.73 -3.41 0.83
N LYS A 101 -10.59 -3.96 0.42
CA LYS A 101 -9.45 -4.22 1.29
C LYS A 101 -8.45 -3.07 1.16
N ILE A 102 -8.13 -2.40 2.27
CA ILE A 102 -7.10 -1.36 2.29
C ILE A 102 -5.72 -2.02 2.36
N LEU A 103 -4.92 -1.90 1.30
CA LEU A 103 -3.54 -2.40 1.25
C LEU A 103 -2.57 -1.42 1.91
N LYS A 104 -2.75 -0.13 1.63
CA LYS A 104 -1.94 0.95 2.20
C LYS A 104 -2.72 2.25 2.24
N GLN A 105 -2.49 3.07 3.25
CA GLN A 105 -3.18 4.36 3.37
C GLN A 105 -2.22 5.45 3.85
N ASN A 106 -2.30 6.62 3.22
CA ASN A 106 -1.68 7.85 3.69
C ASN A 106 -2.79 8.84 4.11
N GLU A 107 -2.46 10.12 4.31
CA GLU A 107 -3.44 11.12 4.77
C GLU A 107 -4.52 11.46 3.74
N LYS A 108 -4.22 11.34 2.43
CA LYS A 108 -5.12 11.76 1.35
C LYS A 108 -5.78 10.60 0.62
N TYR A 109 -5.07 9.49 0.45
CA TYR A 109 -5.47 8.38 -0.38
C TYR A 109 -5.14 7.03 0.27
N ALA A 110 -5.91 6.03 -0.14
CA ALA A 110 -5.64 4.63 0.07
C ALA A 110 -5.35 3.93 -1.25
N ILE A 111 -4.50 2.91 -1.19
CA ILE A 111 -4.36 1.86 -2.19
C ILE A 111 -5.23 0.71 -1.70
N VAL A 112 -6.20 0.31 -2.53
CA VAL A 112 -7.20 -0.69 -2.17
C VAL A 112 -7.26 -1.80 -3.21
N ASP A 113 -7.81 -2.93 -2.82
CA ASP A 113 -8.10 -4.06 -3.71
C ASP A 113 -9.44 -4.72 -3.33
N ASN A 114 -9.91 -5.62 -4.18
CA ASN A 114 -11.09 -6.43 -3.89
C ASN A 114 -10.74 -7.54 -2.87
N TYR A 115 -11.69 -7.87 -2.00
CA TYR A 115 -11.55 -9.07 -1.18
C TYR A 115 -11.66 -10.35 -2.02
N LYS A 116 -10.86 -11.35 -1.65
CA LYS A 116 -11.04 -12.72 -2.12
C LYS A 116 -12.20 -13.38 -1.36
N SER A 117 -12.85 -14.37 -1.99
CA SER A 117 -13.97 -15.09 -1.36
C SER A 117 -13.60 -15.71 -0.01
N ASP A 118 -12.41 -16.28 0.13
CA ASP A 118 -11.98 -16.87 1.41
C ASP A 118 -11.67 -15.83 2.49
N GLU A 119 -11.31 -14.60 2.11
CA GLU A 119 -11.18 -13.49 3.06
C GLU A 119 -12.57 -13.08 3.57
N LEU A 120 -13.55 -12.92 2.68
CA LEU A 120 -14.94 -12.61 3.06
C LEU A 120 -15.58 -13.71 3.93
N LYS A 121 -15.32 -14.99 3.64
CA LYS A 121 -15.79 -16.09 4.51
C LYS A 121 -15.27 -15.96 5.94
N LYS A 122 -14.00 -15.59 6.11
CA LYS A 122 -13.39 -15.38 7.44
C LYS A 122 -14.00 -14.19 8.17
N LEU A 123 -14.43 -13.17 7.41
CA LEU A 123 -15.18 -12.01 7.92
C LEU A 123 -16.67 -12.33 8.17
N GLY A 124 -17.11 -13.57 7.93
CA GLY A 124 -18.46 -14.06 8.19
C GLY A 124 -19.51 -13.68 7.16
N TYR A 125 -19.11 -13.45 5.90
CA TYR A 125 -20.06 -13.35 4.80
C TYR A 125 -20.56 -14.73 4.37
N THR A 126 -21.85 -14.83 4.06
CA THR A 126 -22.47 -16.06 3.55
C THR A 126 -22.03 -16.34 2.12
N ALA A 127 -22.25 -17.57 1.64
CA ALA A 127 -21.95 -17.92 0.25
C ALA A 127 -22.73 -17.05 -0.75
N GLU A 128 -24.01 -16.78 -0.48
CA GLU A 128 -24.88 -15.93 -1.31
C GLU A 128 -24.38 -14.48 -1.35
N GLU A 129 -24.03 -13.88 -0.21
CA GLU A 129 -23.47 -12.52 -0.16
C GLU A 129 -22.14 -12.42 -0.94
N ILE A 130 -21.33 -13.47 -0.89
CA ILE A 130 -20.07 -13.53 -1.64
C ILE A 130 -20.34 -13.67 -3.14
N GLU A 131 -21.34 -14.44 -3.55
CA GLU A 131 -21.69 -14.62 -4.97
C GLU A 131 -22.19 -13.30 -5.60
N ASP A 132 -23.07 -12.58 -4.89
CA ASP A 132 -23.67 -11.33 -5.37
C ASP A 132 -22.76 -10.10 -5.23
N ARG A 133 -21.56 -10.28 -4.65
CA ARG A 133 -20.64 -9.20 -4.32
C ARG A 133 -20.31 -8.33 -5.52
N LYS A 134 -20.27 -7.02 -5.29
CA LYS A 134 -19.74 -6.07 -6.26
C LYS A 134 -18.25 -5.90 -6.05
N THR A 135 -17.53 -5.64 -7.13
CA THR A 135 -16.08 -5.37 -7.12
C THR A 135 -15.79 -3.97 -7.66
N ILE A 136 -14.63 -3.43 -7.31
CA ILE A 136 -14.09 -2.19 -7.86
C ILE A 136 -13.17 -2.48 -9.06
N GLY A 137 -13.46 -1.83 -10.19
CA GLY A 137 -12.70 -1.86 -11.43
C GLY A 137 -11.77 -0.66 -11.59
N LEU A 138 -10.98 -0.67 -12.66
CA LEU A 138 -10.29 0.53 -13.11
C LEU A 138 -11.31 1.45 -13.78
N TYR A 139 -11.24 2.75 -13.52
CA TYR A 139 -12.16 3.78 -14.02
C TYR A 139 -13.59 3.75 -13.47
N ASP A 140 -13.87 2.93 -12.45
CA ASP A 140 -15.13 3.03 -11.71
C ASP A 140 -15.27 4.42 -11.07
N GLU A 141 -16.45 5.02 -11.21
CA GLU A 141 -16.80 6.26 -10.53
C GLU A 141 -17.21 5.96 -9.10
N ILE A 142 -16.59 6.66 -8.15
CA ILE A 142 -16.86 6.52 -6.72
C ILE A 142 -17.34 7.83 -6.12
N LEU A 143 -18.34 7.74 -5.24
CA LEU A 143 -18.83 8.91 -4.51
C LEU A 143 -17.86 9.28 -3.40
N LYS A 144 -17.57 10.58 -3.28
CA LYS A 144 -16.83 11.15 -2.15
C LYS A 144 -17.83 11.67 -1.12
N ASN A 145 -17.48 11.52 0.16
CA ASN A 145 -18.31 11.92 1.29
C ASN A 145 -19.72 11.32 1.16
N ALA A 146 -19.80 9.99 1.06
CA ALA A 146 -21.07 9.29 1.05
C ALA A 146 -21.68 9.33 2.47
N LYS A 147 -22.09 10.53 2.90
CA LYS A 147 -22.87 10.78 4.10
C LYS A 147 -24.29 11.13 3.71
#